data_AF-A0A962P8D5-F1
#
_entry.id   AF-A0A962P8D5-F1
#
_cell.length_a   1.000
_cell.length_b   1.000
_cell.length_c   1.000
_cell.angle_alpha   90.00
_cell.angle_beta   90.00
_cell.angle_gamma   90.00
#
_symmetry.space_group_name_H-M   'P 1'
#
loop_
_entity.id
_entity.type
_entity.pdbx_description
1 polymer ?
#
loop_
_entity_poly.entity_id
_entity_poly.type
_entity_poly.pdbx_seq_one_letter_code
_entity_poly.pdbx_strand_id
1 'polypeptide(L)' 'MSAKEMQNREAYIMGQAYQVIAQIALAADLFDNEDVQRALDYFSANEYREDFLPFPSTPMIPSNAQSSSAKEHLQKG' A
#
# COMPACT_ATOMS: atom_id res chain seq x y z
N MET A 1 -16.28 -6.57 22.59
CA MET A 1 -15.40 -7.63 22.09
C MET A 1 -14.27 -7.81 23.08
N SER A 2 -13.88 -9.04 23.35
CA SER A 2 -12.69 -9.38 24.13
C SER A 2 -11.43 -9.03 23.34
N ALA A 3 -10.32 -8.74 24.03
CA ALA A 3 -9.01 -8.51 23.41
C ALA A 3 -8.60 -9.67 22.47
N LYS A 4 -8.98 -10.90 22.83
CA LYS A 4 -8.74 -12.10 22.00
C LYS A 4 -9.55 -12.10 20.70
N GLU A 5 -10.78 -11.59 20.74
CA GLU A 5 -11.63 -11.49 19.54
C GLU A 5 -11.12 -10.39 18.60
N MET A 6 -10.58 -9.29 19.15
CA MET A 6 -9.95 -8.22 18.37
C MET A 6 -8.68 -8.72 17.67
N GLN A 7 -7.79 -9.40 18.40
CA GLN A 7 -6.58 -10.00 17.82
C GLN A 7 -6.88 -11.02 16.72
N ASN A 8 -7.87 -11.90 16.93
CA ASN A 8 -8.29 -12.86 15.91
C ASN A 8 -8.86 -12.17 14.66
N ARG A 9 -9.58 -11.06 14.84
CA ARG A 9 -10.14 -10.30 13.72
C ARG A 9 -9.04 -9.57 12.95
N GLU A 10 -8.09 -8.97 13.64
CA GLU A 10 -6.92 -8.33 13.03
C GLU A 10 -6.10 -9.34 12.25
N ALA A 11 -5.83 -10.51 12.84
CA ALA A 11 -5.13 -11.59 12.18
C ALA A 11 -5.82 -12.04 10.88
N TYR A 12 -7.14 -12.17 10.93
CA TYR A 12 -7.95 -12.51 9.77
C TYR A 12 -7.85 -11.46 8.66
N ILE A 13 -7.91 -10.17 9.01
CA ILE A 13 -7.78 -9.07 8.04
C ILE A 13 -6.39 -9.06 7.40
N MET A 14 -5.33 -9.25 8.21
CA MET A 14 -3.95 -9.29 7.72
C MET A 14 -3.72 -10.47 6.75
N GLY A 15 -4.25 -11.65 7.07
CA GLY A 15 -4.20 -12.80 6.17
C GLY A 15 -4.91 -12.57 4.83
N GLN A 16 -6.05 -11.86 4.83
CA GLN A 16 -6.72 -11.48 3.58
C GLN A 16 -5.89 -10.50 2.76
N ALA A 17 -5.29 -9.48 3.40
CA ALA A 17 -4.44 -8.52 2.72
C ALA A 17 -3.23 -9.19 2.08
N TYR A 18 -2.57 -10.11 2.80
CA TYR A 18 -1.49 -10.95 2.26
C TYR A 18 -1.92 -11.66 0.97
N GLN A 19 -3.07 -12.33 0.99
CA GLN A 19 -3.57 -13.09 -0.16
C GLN A 19 -3.81 -12.19 -1.38
N VAL A 20 -4.42 -11.02 -1.17
CA VAL A 20 -4.70 -10.07 -2.25
C VAL A 20 -3.40 -9.52 -2.86
N ILE A 21 -2.44 -9.10 -2.03
CA ILE A 21 -1.16 -8.56 -2.48
C ILE A 21 -0.38 -9.62 -3.28
N ALA A 22 -0.31 -10.85 -2.76
CA ALA A 22 0.38 -11.95 -3.45
C ALA A 22 -0.23 -12.24 -4.82
N GLN A 23 -1.56 -12.26 -4.93
CA GLN A 23 -2.26 -12.50 -6.20
C GLN A 23 -1.99 -11.39 -7.21
N ILE A 24 -2.05 -10.12 -6.78
CA ILE A 24 -1.77 -8.97 -7.66
C ILE A 24 -0.32 -9.01 -8.13
N ALA A 25 0.62 -9.28 -7.22
CA ALA A 25 2.04 -9.33 -7.56
C ALA A 25 2.37 -10.46 -8.54
N LEU A 26 1.78 -11.65 -8.36
CA LEU A 26 1.92 -12.76 -9.32
C LEU A 26 1.34 -12.40 -10.69
N ALA A 27 0.15 -11.79 -10.73
CA ALA A 27 -0.49 -11.38 -11.97
C ALA A 27 0.29 -10.28 -12.72
N ALA A 28 1.04 -9.45 -11.99
CA ALA A 28 1.86 -8.37 -12.54
C ALA A 28 3.31 -8.79 -12.83
N ASP A 29 3.70 -10.04 -12.54
CA ASP A 29 5.10 -10.52 -12.60
C ASP A 29 6.06 -9.69 -11.72
N LEU A 30 5.56 -9.25 -10.57
CA LEU A 30 6.26 -8.43 -9.57
C LEU A 30 6.49 -9.19 -8.27
N PHE A 31 6.32 -10.51 -8.26
CA PHE A 31 6.38 -11.27 -7.01
C PHE A 31 7.74 -11.15 -6.32
N ASP A 32 8.82 -11.14 -7.08
CA ASP A 32 10.19 -10.98 -6.56
C ASP A 32 10.59 -9.51 -6.31
N ASN A 33 9.67 -8.56 -6.46
CA ASN A 33 9.93 -7.15 -6.16
C ASN A 33 10.13 -6.96 -4.64
N GLU A 34 11.17 -6.20 -4.27
CA GLU A 34 11.54 -5.98 -2.87
C GLU A 34 10.41 -5.37 -2.03
N ASP A 35 9.66 -4.42 -2.59
CA ASP A 35 8.55 -3.77 -1.88
C ASP A 35 7.35 -4.71 -1.72
N VAL A 36 7.12 -5.61 -2.69
CA VAL A 36 6.11 -6.67 -2.58
C VAL A 36 6.50 -7.65 -1.48
N GLN A 37 7.74 -8.15 -1.48
CA GLN A 37 8.21 -9.07 -0.45
C GLN A 37 8.11 -8.45 0.94
N ARG A 38 8.51 -7.17 1.09
CA ARG A 38 8.36 -6.43 2.36
C ARG A 38 6.90 -6.32 2.81
N ALA A 39 5.97 -6.08 1.88
CA ALA A 39 4.55 -6.05 2.19
C ALA A 39 4.04 -7.43 2.64
N LEU A 40 4.42 -8.50 1.93
CA LEU A 40 4.04 -9.87 2.27
C LEU A 40 4.58 -10.29 3.65
N ASP A 41 5.83 -9.97 3.96
CA ASP A 41 6.43 -10.21 5.28
C ASP A 41 5.63 -9.51 6.39
N TYR A 42 5.26 -8.24 6.18
CA TYR A 42 4.46 -7.48 7.14
C TYR A 42 3.09 -8.13 7.40
N PHE A 43 2.35 -8.47 6.33
CA PHE A 43 1.01 -9.06 6.47
C PHE A 43 1.03 -10.51 6.94
N SER A 44 2.15 -11.23 6.81
CA SER A 44 2.32 -12.60 7.30
C SER A 44 2.70 -12.68 8.79
N ALA A 45 3.39 -11.66 9.32
CA ALA A 45 3.85 -11.63 10.71
C ALA A 45 2.71 -11.64 11.73
N ASN A 46 1.49 -11.27 11.32
CA ASN A 46 0.28 -11.29 12.16
C ASN A 46 0.40 -10.45 13.45
N GLU A 47 1.41 -9.57 13.51
CA GLU A 47 1.61 -8.57 14.56
C GLU A 47 1.03 -7.26 14.04
N TYR A 48 -0.19 -6.93 14.46
CA TYR A 48 -0.76 -5.60 14.18
C TYR A 48 0.13 -4.54 14.86
N ARG A 49 0.83 -3.72 14.07
CA ARG A 49 1.57 -2.56 14.55
C ARG A 49 0.91 -1.30 13.99
N GLU A 50 0.16 -0.61 14.85
CA GLU A 50 -0.57 0.61 14.51
C GLU A 50 0.34 1.73 13.97
N ASP A 51 1.61 1.75 14.41
CA ASP A 51 2.59 2.78 14.08
C ASP A 51 3.41 2.50 12.80
N PHE A 52 3.13 1.40 12.09
CA PHE A 52 4.01 0.91 11.02
C PHE A 52 3.24 0.57 9.74
N LEU A 53 2.58 1.56 9.14
CA LEU A 53 2.32 1.48 7.70
C LEU A 53 3.60 1.90 6.97
N PRO A 54 4.29 1.01 6.22
CA PRO A 54 5.55 1.33 5.55
C PRO A 54 5.34 2.20 4.30
N PHE A 55 4.10 2.56 3.97
CA PHE A 55 3.83 3.50 2.89
C PHE A 55 4.16 4.90 3.38
N PRO A 56 5.04 5.64 2.67
CA PRO A 56 5.28 7.02 3.02
C PRO A 56 3.94 7.75 3.01
N SER A 57 3.62 8.48 4.09
CA SER A 57 2.39 9.27 4.20
C SER A 57 2.34 10.39 3.15
N THR A 58 3.47 10.65 2.47
CA THR A 58 3.53 11.49 1.29
C THR A 58 2.99 10.72 0.09
N PRO A 59 1.94 11.21 -0.59
CA PRO A 59 1.46 10.62 -1.83
C PRO A 59 2.63 10.48 -2.80
N MET A 60 2.88 9.26 -3.32
CA MET A 60 3.74 9.11 -4.49
C MET A 60 3.05 9.85 -5.63
N ILE A 61 3.53 11.06 -5.94
CA ILE A 61 3.12 11.75 -7.16
C ILE A 61 3.63 10.87 -8.30
N PRO A 62 2.77 10.27 -9.14
CA PRO A 62 3.24 9.49 -10.27
C PRO A 62 4.10 10.41 -11.15
N SER A 63 5.32 9.99 -11.51
CA SER A 63 6.27 10.79 -12.32
C SER A 63 5.68 11.26 -13.66
N ASN A 64 4.54 10.71 -14.09
CA ASN A 64 3.81 11.14 -15.28
C ASN A 64 2.92 12.40 -15.07
N ALA A 65 2.81 12.93 -13.85
CA ALA A 65 2.02 14.13 -13.55
C ALA A 65 2.72 15.46 -13.88
N GLN A 66 3.99 15.44 -14.32
CA GLN A 66 4.71 16.67 -14.69
C GLN A 66 4.44 17.19 -16.12
N SER A 67 3.59 16.52 -16.91
CA SER A 67 3.27 16.97 -18.27
C SER A 67 1.84 17.48 -18.39
N SER A 68 1.51 18.59 -17.71
CA SER A 68 0.40 19.50 -18.08
C SER A 68 0.41 20.76 -17.20
N SER A 69 1.44 21.60 -17.34
CA SER A 69 1.30 23.03 -17.04
C SER A 69 2.08 23.83 -18.07
N ALA A 70 1.68 23.68 -19.33
CA ALA A 70 2.04 24.60 -20.39
C ALA A 70 0.84 25.50 -20.69
N LYS A 71 0.96 26.75 -20.25
CA LYS A 71 0.24 27.94 -20.70
C LYS A 71 -1.24 28.07 -20.31
N GLU A 72 -1.47 28.67 -19.14
CA GLU A 72 -2.47 29.73 -19.02
C GLU A 72 -1.84 30.93 -18.30
N HIS A 73 -1.49 31.97 -19.06
CA HIS A 73 -1.34 33.31 -18.52
C HIS A 73 -1.99 34.31 -19.49
N LEU A 74 -3.26 34.54 -19.17
CA LEU A 74 -3.92 35.84 -19.03
C LEU A 74 -4.02 36.77 -20.24
N GLN A 75 -5.21 36.76 -20.83
CA GLN A 75 -5.81 37.90 -21.51
C GLN A 75 -6.45 38.84 -20.48
N LYS A 76 -6.04 40.12 -20.49
CA LYS A 76 -6.85 41.37 -20.38
C LYS A 76 -6.05 42.50 -19.74
N GLY A 77 -6.02 43.63 -20.45
CA GLY A 77 -5.40 44.91 -20.10
C GLY A 77 -5.41 45.79 -21.33
#